data_AF-W1PBK4-F1
#
_entry.id   AF-W1PBK4-F1
#
_cell.length_a   1.000
_cell.length_b   1.000
_cell.length_c   1.000
_cell.angle_alpha   90.00
_cell.angle_beta   90.00
_cell.angle_gamma   90.00
#
_symmetry.space_group_name_H-M   'P 1'
#
loop_
_entity.id
_entity.type
_entity.pdbx_description
1 polymer ?
#
loop_
_entity_poly.entity_id
_entity_poly.type
_entity_poly.pdbx_seq_one_letter_code
_entity_poly.pdbx_strand_id
1 'polypeptide(L)' 'MYGATQGSLHPQECSPRCTVRCSATAYTKSCMFLCQKCCATCLCVPPGTYGNKQFCPCYNNWKTKRGCPKCP' A
#
# COMPACT_ATOMS: atom_id res chain seq x y z
N MET A 1 10.59 -12.53 -0.97
CA MET A 1 9.40 -11.90 -1.59
C MET A 1 9.69 -10.43 -1.85
N TYR A 2 10.19 -10.09 -3.03
CA TYR A 2 10.53 -8.71 -3.40
C TYR A 2 9.30 -7.79 -3.30
N GLY A 3 9.44 -6.61 -2.70
CA GLY A 3 8.40 -5.59 -2.60
C GLY A 3 7.28 -5.81 -1.58
N ALA A 4 7.33 -6.93 -0.85
CA ALA A 4 6.53 -7.21 0.33
C ALA A 4 7.34 -7.01 1.63
N THR A 5 8.55 -6.46 1.54
CA THR A 5 9.36 -6.08 2.69
C THR A 5 9.57 -4.57 2.68
N GLN A 6 9.56 -3.95 3.86
CA GLN A 6 9.72 -2.49 3.97
C GLN A 6 11.03 -2.03 3.32
N GLY A 7 10.97 -0.96 2.52
CA GLY A 7 12.15 -0.40 1.87
C GLY A 7 12.67 -1.16 0.64
N SER A 8 11.92 -2.16 0.15
CA SER A 8 12.36 -2.98 -1.00
C SER A 8 11.87 -2.49 -2.37
N LEU A 9 10.99 -1.49 -2.41
CA LEU A 9 10.48 -0.92 -3.66
C LEU A 9 11.14 0.40 -4.01
N HIS A 10 11.30 0.66 -5.30
CA HIS A 10 11.48 2.01 -5.80
C HIS A 10 10.13 2.71 -6.03
N PRO A 11 10.05 4.05 -5.96
CA PRO A 11 8.82 4.80 -6.22
C PRO A 11 8.15 4.47 -7.57
N GLN A 12 8.95 4.13 -8.58
CA GLN A 12 8.48 3.74 -9.91
C GLN A 12 7.71 2.40 -9.92
N GLU A 13 8.04 1.51 -8.99
CA GLU A 13 7.45 0.17 -8.88
C GLU A 13 6.16 0.16 -8.06
N CYS A 14 5.81 1.29 -7.44
CA CYS A 14 4.58 1.44 -6.67
C CYS A 14 3.32 1.30 -7.53
N SER A 15 3.34 1.85 -8.75
CA SER A 15 2.16 1.90 -9.63
C SER A 15 1.60 0.50 -9.95
N PRO A 16 2.39 -0.45 -10.52
CA PRO A 16 1.88 -1.78 -10.84
C PRO A 16 1.42 -2.56 -9.59
N ARG A 17 2.07 -2.36 -8.43
CA ARG A 17 1.67 -3.04 -7.19
C ARG A 17 0.38 -2.50 -6.61
N CYS A 18 0.18 -1.20 -6.67
CA CYS A 18 -1.09 -0.59 -6.29
C CYS A 18 -2.23 -1.02 -7.22
N THR A 19 -1.96 -1.31 -8.50
CA THR A 19 -2.91 -1.95 -9.42
C THR A 19 -3.42 -3.28 -8.90
N VAL A 20 -2.50 -4.16 -8.50
CA VAL A 20 -2.90 -5.45 -7.93
C VAL A 20 -3.66 -5.23 -6.62
N ARG A 21 -3.16 -4.37 -5.73
CA ARG A 21 -3.77 -4.11 -4.41
C ARG A 21 -5.20 -3.58 -4.51
N CYS A 22 -5.45 -2.71 -5.48
CA CYS A 22 -6.73 -2.03 -5.67
C CYS A 22 -7.66 -2.70 -6.69
N SER A 23 -7.29 -3.87 -7.24
CA SER A 23 -8.05 -4.54 -8.30
C SER A 23 -9.44 -5.04 -7.85
N ALA A 24 -9.61 -5.37 -6.58
CA ALA A 24 -10.87 -5.93 -6.05
C ALA A 24 -11.80 -4.89 -5.39
N THR A 25 -11.46 -3.60 -5.39
CA THR A 25 -12.31 -2.55 -4.80
C THR A 25 -13.06 -1.77 -5.87
N ALA A 26 -14.33 -1.46 -5.59
CA ALA A 26 -15.14 -0.55 -6.40
C ALA A 26 -14.62 0.90 -6.38
N TYR A 27 -13.83 1.27 -5.36
CA TYR A 27 -13.24 2.61 -5.20
C TYR A 27 -11.81 2.69 -5.75
N THR A 28 -11.59 2.16 -6.96
CA THR A 28 -10.24 1.99 -7.54
C THR A 28 -9.44 3.28 -7.57
N LYS A 29 -10.06 4.41 -7.95
CA LYS A 29 -9.39 5.73 -8.02
C LYS A 29 -8.86 6.18 -6.66
N SER A 30 -9.70 6.13 -5.62
CA SER A 30 -9.31 6.53 -4.26
C SER A 30 -8.29 5.58 -3.66
N CYS A 31 -8.46 4.27 -3.88
CA CYS A 31 -7.51 3.26 -3.44
C CYS A 31 -6.12 3.48 -4.05
N MET A 32 -6.06 3.74 -5.36
CA MET A 32 -4.81 4.03 -6.06
C MET A 32 -4.06 5.21 -5.48
N PHE A 33 -4.78 6.33 -5.32
CA PHE A 33 -4.19 7.56 -4.79
C PHE A 33 -3.58 7.34 -3.40
N LEU A 34 -4.31 6.66 -2.51
CA LEU A 34 -3.82 6.34 -1.17
C LEU A 34 -2.66 5.34 -1.22
N CYS A 35 -2.78 4.27 -2.00
CA CYS A 35 -1.75 3.25 -2.12
C CYS A 35 -0.43 3.83 -2.64
N GLN A 36 -0.46 4.63 -3.72
CA GLN A 36 0.74 5.26 -4.27
C GLN A 36 1.38 6.21 -3.26
N LYS A 37 0.58 6.98 -2.52
CA LYS A 37 1.07 7.86 -1.47
C LYS A 37 1.75 7.08 -0.33
N CYS A 38 1.16 5.96 0.08
CA CYS A 38 1.74 5.07 1.09
C CYS A 38 3.03 4.42 0.58
N CYS A 39 3.02 3.94 -0.66
CA CYS A 39 4.17 3.28 -1.26
C CYS A 39 5.33 4.25 -1.48
N ALA A 40 5.09 5.48 -1.94
CA ALA A 40 6.16 6.49 -2.09
C ALA A 40 6.83 6.85 -0.75
N THR A 41 6.09 6.71 0.36
CA THR A 41 6.62 6.99 1.70
C THR A 41 7.33 5.78 2.31
N CYS A 42 6.70 4.60 2.22
CA CYS A 42 7.13 3.38 2.92
C CYS A 42 7.91 2.41 2.03
N LEU A 43 7.96 2.66 0.72
CA LEU A 43 8.64 1.85 -0.28
C LEU A 43 8.27 0.36 -0.17
N CYS A 44 6.99 0.08 0.07
CA CYS A 44 6.44 -1.25 0.30
C CYS A 44 4.94 -1.30 -0.01
N VAL A 45 4.47 -2.38 -0.64
CA VAL A 45 3.04 -2.66 -0.86
C VAL A 45 2.76 -4.10 -0.44
N PRO A 46 1.83 -4.34 0.51
CA PRO A 46 1.46 -5.69 0.93
C PRO A 46 0.95 -6.56 -0.22
N PRO A 47 1.24 -7.87 -0.21
CA PRO A 47 0.71 -8.79 -1.22
C PRO A 47 -0.80 -9.01 -1.06
N GLY A 48 -1.47 -9.29 -2.17
CA GLY A 48 -2.93 -9.51 -2.24
C GLY A 48 -3.73 -8.20 -2.26
N THR A 49 -5.05 -8.32 -2.34
CA THR A 49 -5.99 -7.19 -2.44
C THR A 49 -6.51 -6.71 -1.08
N TYR A 50 -6.37 -7.54 -0.04
CA TYR A 50 -6.81 -7.24 1.33
C TYR A 50 -5.84 -7.83 2.37
N GLY A 51 -5.80 -7.28 3.58
CA GLY A 51 -4.97 -7.81 4.67
C GLY A 51 -3.45 -7.70 4.42
N ASN A 52 -2.67 -8.60 5.02
CA ASN A 52 -1.21 -8.72 4.83
C ASN A 52 -0.38 -7.49 5.23
N LYS A 53 -0.96 -6.56 5.98
CA LYS A 53 -0.30 -5.30 6.32
C LYS A 53 0.92 -5.52 7.24
N GLN A 54 1.00 -6.64 7.95
CA GLN A 54 2.16 -6.99 8.80
C GLN A 54 3.48 -7.11 8.02
N PHE A 55 3.42 -7.36 6.71
CA PHE A 55 4.60 -7.44 5.84
C PHE A 55 5.24 -6.06 5.58
N CYS A 56 4.44 -4.99 5.66
CA CYS A 56 4.88 -3.61 5.50
C CYS A 56 4.50 -2.78 6.74
N PRO A 57 5.29 -2.78 7.82
CA PRO A 57 4.95 -2.08 9.06
C PRO A 57 4.65 -0.59 8.89
N CYS A 58 5.45 0.14 8.09
CA CYS A 58 5.18 1.56 7.79
C CYS A 58 3.82 1.75 7.10
N TYR A 59 3.47 0.89 6.14
CA TYR A 59 2.19 0.92 5.43
C TYR A 59 1.01 0.65 6.38
N ASN A 60 1.19 -0.29 7.31
CA ASN A 60 0.18 -0.64 8.32
C ASN A 60 -0.01 0.46 9.37
N ASN A 61 1.09 1.08 9.81
CA ASN A 61 1.08 2.07 10.87
C ASN A 61 0.66 3.46 10.40
N TRP A 62 0.51 3.68 9.10
CA TRP A 62 0.01 4.94 8.59
C TRP A 62 -1.50 5.08 8.84
N LYS A 63 -1.82 5.86 9.87
CA LYS A 63 -3.18 6.11 10.33
C LYS A 63 -3.60 7.55 10.07
N THR A 64 -4.90 7.77 9.96
CA THR A 64 -5.49 9.11 9.97
C THR A 64 -5.44 9.70 11.39
N LYS A 65 -5.73 11.00 11.54
CA LYS A 65 -5.81 11.64 12.87
C LYS A 65 -6.80 10.97 13.83
N ARG A 66 -7.81 10.26 13.29
CA ARG A 66 -8.83 9.52 14.05
C ARG A 66 -8.40 8.07 14.37
N GLY A 67 -7.17 7.68 14.02
CA GLY A 67 -6.65 6.33 14.27
C GLY A 67 -7.05 5.28 13.24
N CYS A 68 -7.89 5.61 12.25
CA CYS A 68 -8.28 4.67 11.20
C CYS A 68 -7.12 4.40 10.22
N PRO A 69 -7.02 3.19 9.63
CA PRO A 69 -6.03 2.89 8.59
C PRO A 69 -6.14 3.87 7.42
N LYS A 70 -5.02 4.46 7.00
CA LYS A 70 -4.97 5.39 5.87
C LYS A 70 -4.65 4.68 4.55
N CYS A 71 -3.88 3.60 4.61
CA CYS A 71 -3.47 2.82 3.46
C CYS A 71 -4.40 1.61 3.22
N PRO A 72 -4.72 1.28 1.95
CA PRO A 72 -5.65 0.21 1.59
C PRO A 72 -5.23 -1.20 2.05
#